data_AF-A0AAE1KZH3-F1
#
_entry.id   AF-A0AAE1KZH3-F1
#
_cell.length_a   1.000
_cell.length_b   1.000
_cell.length_c   1.000
_cell.angle_alpha   90.00
_cell.angle_beta   90.00
_cell.angle_gamma   90.00
#
_symmetry.space_group_name_H-M   'P 1'
#
loop_
_entity.id
_entity.type
_entity.pdbx_description
1 polymer ?
#
loop_
_entity_poly.entity_id
_entity_poly.type
_entity_poly.pdbx_seq_one_letter_code
_entity_poly.pdbx_strand_id
1 'polypeptide(L)'
;MWRRCLRKNMASTRVMVVRGSLVLNAVLVLYLCLAWFSSTPSHHNKQQQQHLYYSFSTDTRNIDPGPLYAKHSMQGGLRAALDTPRSSSTSEVSALNVNSGPLEIPPPAALPPVLVESGLVNEGMRDISLGGRRTLGQLPDQVAPVSADIQNVAVSGVGVDTGGGGVPEPEEPPREVQESMGVTEHLVAEPLAIEPPDPPLDSMERKMYPDLRECTTRTLRPFYYQRGDYWVLENYIPAVMAFRCDESITYTTHGDYTFLDNLEPLTSRWQGPVSVAVYAPGDDFEATVNTILYLRACWAEGIKKYVTFHIYFHVSHTPKKIPSTEELLKRKTDCALEPPRWTNVTTYRQRKKLLYPVNIARNTARLAAQTYFVFPSDVELYPSVNFIPEFFKMLKRPDLSNTTQPRVYPFSIFEIKENVSVPENKAELQKILQTGEAIPFHKNVCPKCHNVPMAKEWMTAKVKPGLSVFHIAKRKPPHHKWEPIYVGTNKDPLYDERLSWEGKSDKMTQMYILCVRDYEFHILDNAFLVHKPGIKHLYKDPFREKIVAKQNSAIKTKILPEYKTIFGVRKSCII
;
A
#
# COMPACT_ATOMS: atom_id res chain seq x y z
N MET A 1 -3.73 -64.40 37.98
CA MET A 1 -4.54 -64.81 36.80
C MET A 1 -5.82 -63.97 36.58
N TRP A 2 -6.38 -63.27 37.59
CA TRP A 2 -7.64 -62.51 37.45
C TRP A 2 -7.56 -61.15 36.72
N ARG A 3 -6.40 -60.46 36.69
CA ARG A 3 -6.27 -59.16 36.01
C ARG A 3 -6.20 -59.23 34.46
N ARG A 4 -5.95 -60.41 33.88
CA ARG A 4 -5.90 -60.61 32.41
C ARG A 4 -7.28 -60.90 31.80
N CYS A 5 -8.24 -61.40 32.57
CA CYS A 5 -9.61 -61.68 32.08
C CYS A 5 -10.45 -60.41 31.94
N LEU A 6 -10.35 -59.47 32.89
CA LEU A 6 -11.11 -58.21 32.88
C LEU A 6 -10.72 -57.26 31.72
N ARG A 7 -9.45 -57.26 31.29
CA ARG A 7 -9.00 -56.42 30.15
C ARG A 7 -9.47 -56.93 28.78
N LYS A 8 -9.70 -58.25 28.61
CA LYS A 8 -10.21 -58.80 27.35
C LYS A 8 -11.70 -58.49 27.14
N ASN A 9 -12.50 -58.49 28.20
CA ASN A 9 -13.93 -58.18 28.11
C ASN A 9 -14.19 -56.69 27.81
N MET A 10 -13.45 -55.74 28.41
CA MET A 10 -13.64 -54.31 28.13
C MET A 10 -13.21 -53.89 26.71
N ALA A 11 -12.24 -54.58 26.10
CA ALA A 11 -11.83 -54.31 24.72
C ALA A 11 -12.91 -54.72 23.70
N SER A 12 -13.60 -55.84 23.95
CA SER A 12 -14.69 -56.33 23.11
C SER A 12 -15.91 -55.39 23.13
N THR A 13 -16.29 -54.87 24.30
CA THR A 13 -17.42 -53.95 24.44
C THR A 13 -17.16 -52.60 23.77
N ARG A 14 -15.93 -52.06 23.83
CA ARG A 14 -15.57 -50.81 23.13
C ARG A 14 -15.62 -50.95 21.61
N VAL A 15 -15.21 -52.10 21.07
CA VAL A 15 -15.29 -52.36 19.61
C VAL A 15 -16.73 -52.49 19.14
N MET A 16 -17.62 -53.11 19.94
CA MET A 16 -19.06 -53.16 19.61
C MET A 16 -19.71 -51.77 19.62
N VAL A 17 -19.40 -50.91 20.60
CA VAL A 17 -19.96 -49.55 20.68
C VAL A 17 -19.50 -48.68 19.50
N VAL A 18 -18.22 -48.77 19.11
CA VAL A 18 -17.68 -48.02 17.96
C VAL A 18 -18.30 -48.52 16.64
N ARG A 19 -18.47 -49.84 16.47
CA ARG A 19 -19.13 -50.40 15.28
C ARG A 19 -20.62 -50.05 15.22
N GLY A 20 -21.32 -50.07 16.35
CA GLY A 20 -22.73 -49.64 16.43
C GLY A 20 -22.90 -48.16 16.07
N SER A 21 -22.00 -47.30 16.52
CA SER A 21 -22.02 -45.87 16.17
C SER A 21 -21.76 -45.61 14.69
N LEU A 22 -20.87 -46.38 14.05
CA LEU A 22 -20.63 -46.27 12.61
C LEU A 22 -21.84 -46.71 11.78
N VAL A 23 -22.52 -47.79 12.17
CA VAL A 23 -23.75 -48.23 11.49
C VAL A 23 -24.86 -47.21 11.67
N LEU A 24 -25.05 -46.66 12.87
CA LEU A 24 -26.09 -45.65 13.12
C LEU A 24 -25.84 -44.38 12.30
N ASN A 25 -24.59 -43.92 12.21
CA ASN A 25 -24.22 -42.77 11.38
C ASN A 25 -24.43 -43.05 9.88
N ALA A 26 -24.13 -44.25 9.40
CA ALA A 26 -24.37 -44.64 8.02
C ALA A 26 -25.88 -44.65 7.68
N VAL A 27 -26.72 -45.16 8.57
CA VAL A 27 -28.18 -45.15 8.42
C VAL A 27 -28.73 -43.71 8.40
N LEU A 28 -28.21 -42.84 9.27
CA LEU A 28 -28.59 -41.42 9.32
C LEU A 28 -28.23 -40.68 8.02
N VAL A 29 -27.04 -40.93 7.46
CA VAL A 29 -26.63 -40.35 6.17
C VAL A 29 -27.51 -40.88 5.04
N LEU A 30 -27.83 -42.17 5.02
CA LEU A 30 -28.71 -42.76 4.01
C LEU A 30 -30.12 -42.17 4.06
N TYR A 31 -30.66 -42.00 5.28
CA TYR A 31 -31.96 -41.38 5.50
C TYR A 31 -31.98 -39.93 5.02
N LEU A 32 -30.94 -39.14 5.32
CA LEU A 32 -30.83 -37.76 4.85
C LEU A 32 -30.71 -37.68 3.33
N CYS A 33 -29.98 -38.58 2.69
CA CYS A 33 -29.91 -38.66 1.22
C CYS A 33 -31.27 -38.98 0.59
N LEU A 34 -32.01 -39.95 1.14
CA LEU A 34 -33.34 -40.32 0.66
C LEU A 34 -34.37 -39.20 0.90
N ALA A 35 -34.28 -38.49 2.03
CA ALA A 35 -35.10 -37.31 2.31
C ALA A 35 -34.80 -36.16 1.32
N TRP A 36 -33.56 -36.01 0.87
CA TRP A 36 -33.15 -35.00 -0.10
C TRP A 36 -33.65 -35.31 -1.52
N PHE A 37 -33.62 -36.59 -1.92
CA PHE A 37 -34.19 -37.03 -3.20
C PHE A 37 -35.71 -36.93 -3.27
N SER A 38 -36.41 -37.03 -2.13
CA SER A 38 -37.87 -36.93 -2.07
C SER A 38 -38.39 -35.49 -1.94
N SER A 39 -37.52 -34.50 -1.72
CA SER A 39 -37.90 -33.10 -1.50
C SER A 39 -37.45 -32.12 -2.59
N THR A 40 -36.98 -32.61 -3.74
CA THR A 40 -36.64 -31.77 -4.91
C THR A 40 -37.76 -31.80 -5.97
N PRO A 41 -38.44 -30.66 -6.25
CA PRO A 41 -39.44 -30.58 -7.32
C PRO A 41 -38.77 -30.64 -8.69
N SER A 42 -39.26 -31.52 -9.55
CA SER A 42 -38.80 -31.70 -10.93
C SER A 42 -39.29 -30.55 -11.82
N HIS A 43 -38.39 -29.68 -12.29
CA HIS A 43 -38.66 -28.85 -13.47
C HIS A 43 -37.89 -29.39 -14.67
N HIS A 44 -38.61 -30.13 -15.50
CA HIS A 44 -38.23 -30.43 -16.88
C HIS A 44 -38.32 -29.15 -17.73
N ASN A 45 -37.27 -28.82 -18.49
CA ASN A 45 -37.50 -28.39 -19.86
C ASN A 45 -36.35 -28.85 -20.78
N LYS A 46 -36.73 -29.56 -21.83
CA LYS A 46 -35.89 -30.05 -22.93
C LYS A 46 -35.70 -28.89 -23.91
N GLN A 47 -34.49 -28.71 -24.44
CA GLN A 47 -34.36 -28.39 -25.87
C GLN A 47 -32.98 -28.80 -26.40
N GLN A 48 -33.03 -29.68 -27.40
CA GLN A 48 -31.95 -30.19 -28.21
C GLN A 48 -31.48 -29.14 -29.23
N GLN A 49 -30.19 -29.21 -29.55
CA GLN A 49 -29.54 -28.61 -30.71
C GLN A 49 -30.25 -28.99 -32.02
N GLN A 50 -30.44 -28.00 -32.89
CA GLN A 50 -30.41 -28.18 -34.34
C GLN A 50 -29.66 -27.02 -34.99
N HIS A 51 -28.55 -27.36 -35.64
CA HIS A 51 -27.85 -26.55 -36.62
C HIS A 51 -28.78 -26.28 -37.81
N LEU A 52 -28.73 -25.05 -38.37
CA LEU A 52 -28.96 -24.82 -39.79
C LEU A 52 -28.30 -23.48 -40.21
N TYR A 53 -27.32 -23.62 -41.10
CA TYR A 53 -26.81 -22.59 -42.00
C TYR A 53 -27.94 -21.99 -42.83
N TYR A 54 -27.96 -20.68 -43.05
CA TYR A 54 -28.38 -20.09 -44.33
C TYR A 54 -27.77 -18.69 -44.50
N SER A 55 -26.84 -18.58 -45.44
CA SER A 55 -26.53 -17.37 -46.18
C SER A 55 -27.55 -17.22 -47.32
N PHE A 56 -28.05 -16.02 -47.62
CA PHE A 56 -28.14 -15.55 -49.01
C PHE A 56 -28.39 -14.03 -49.06
N SER A 57 -27.56 -13.39 -49.89
CA SER A 57 -27.68 -12.03 -50.41
C SER A 57 -28.78 -11.95 -51.46
N THR A 58 -29.49 -10.83 -51.56
CA THR A 58 -29.87 -10.28 -52.88
C THR A 58 -29.98 -8.76 -52.80
N ASP A 59 -29.37 -8.16 -53.80
CA ASP A 59 -29.22 -6.76 -54.12
C ASP A 59 -30.25 -6.40 -55.21
N THR A 60 -30.78 -5.17 -55.20
CA THR A 60 -30.83 -4.22 -56.35
C THR A 60 -32.07 -3.30 -56.44
N ARG A 61 -31.72 -2.00 -56.50
CA ARG A 61 -32.22 -0.90 -57.38
C ARG A 61 -33.32 0.08 -56.90
N ASN A 62 -32.82 1.29 -56.59
CA ASN A 62 -33.06 2.60 -57.23
C ASN A 62 -34.48 3.06 -57.55
N ILE A 63 -34.81 4.31 -57.15
CA ILE A 63 -34.94 5.48 -58.05
C ILE A 63 -35.07 6.77 -57.19
N ASP A 64 -34.23 7.74 -57.51
CA ASP A 64 -34.23 9.17 -57.08
C ASP A 64 -35.15 9.98 -58.04
N PRO A 65 -35.66 11.18 -57.67
CA PRO A 65 -34.88 12.38 -57.98
C PRO A 65 -35.07 13.57 -57.01
N GLY A 66 -34.03 14.42 -56.86
CA GLY A 66 -34.13 15.81 -56.37
C GLY A 66 -34.64 16.77 -57.46
N PRO A 67 -34.34 18.10 -57.44
CA PRO A 67 -33.68 18.94 -56.42
C PRO A 67 -34.39 20.31 -56.19
N LEU A 68 -33.82 21.22 -55.35
CA LEU A 68 -33.57 22.66 -55.63
C LEU A 68 -33.50 23.57 -54.36
N TYR A 69 -32.35 24.25 -54.19
CA TYR A 69 -32.09 25.66 -53.78
C TYR A 69 -32.79 26.32 -52.56
N ALA A 70 -32.01 26.88 -51.61
CA ALA A 70 -31.50 28.27 -51.65
C ALA A 70 -30.97 28.79 -50.27
N LYS A 71 -29.99 29.69 -50.35
CA LYS A 71 -29.31 30.46 -49.27
C LYS A 71 -30.10 31.75 -48.89
N HIS A 72 -29.81 32.29 -47.69
CA HIS A 72 -29.62 33.72 -47.26
C HIS A 72 -30.10 33.87 -45.79
N SER A 73 -29.36 34.37 -44.79
CA SER A 73 -28.55 35.59 -44.58
C SER A 73 -29.35 36.86 -44.24
N MET A 74 -28.97 37.48 -43.11
CA MET A 74 -29.00 38.91 -42.73
C MET A 74 -30.19 39.53 -41.94
N GLN A 75 -29.82 40.01 -40.74
CA GLN A 75 -30.03 41.35 -40.12
C GLN A 75 -31.43 41.98 -39.96
N GLY A 76 -31.72 42.37 -38.71
CA GLY A 76 -31.88 43.79 -38.36
C GLY A 76 -33.28 44.32 -37.96
N GLY A 77 -33.42 44.71 -36.69
CA GLY A 77 -33.89 46.08 -36.36
C GLY A 77 -35.27 46.31 -35.71
N LEU A 78 -35.21 46.91 -34.51
CA LEU A 78 -36.02 48.03 -33.95
C LEU A 78 -37.27 47.81 -33.04
N ARG A 79 -37.05 48.18 -31.74
CA ARG A 79 -37.67 49.25 -30.89
C ARG A 79 -39.15 49.23 -30.44
N ALA A 80 -39.35 49.33 -29.10
CA ALA A 80 -39.91 50.47 -28.31
C ALA A 80 -40.05 50.06 -26.81
N ALA A 81 -39.43 50.71 -25.79
CA ALA A 81 -39.81 51.93 -25.02
C ALA A 81 -41.00 51.68 -24.04
N LEU A 82 -41.10 52.06 -22.75
CA LEU A 82 -40.52 53.00 -21.76
C LEU A 82 -40.83 52.40 -20.33
N ASP A 83 -40.22 52.72 -19.17
CA ASP A 83 -40.07 54.00 -18.46
C ASP A 83 -39.03 53.90 -17.30
N THR A 84 -38.41 55.04 -16.97
CA THR A 84 -37.63 55.32 -15.74
C THR A 84 -38.12 56.66 -15.16
N PRO A 85 -37.84 57.04 -13.90
CA PRO A 85 -36.66 57.90 -13.63
C PRO A 85 -36.09 57.73 -12.19
N ARG A 86 -35.04 58.42 -11.70
CA ARG A 86 -33.70 58.88 -12.13
C ARG A 86 -33.21 59.87 -11.04
N SER A 87 -31.97 59.72 -10.54
CA SER A 87 -30.97 60.79 -10.24
C SER A 87 -29.84 60.19 -9.36
N SER A 88 -28.57 60.02 -9.73
CA SER A 88 -27.52 60.83 -10.40
C SER A 88 -26.64 61.63 -9.43
N SER A 89 -25.36 61.26 -9.33
CA SER A 89 -24.22 62.18 -9.53
C SER A 89 -22.87 61.43 -9.60
N THR A 90 -22.26 61.57 -10.78
CA THR A 90 -20.87 61.45 -11.26
C THR A 90 -19.69 61.62 -10.28
N SER A 91 -18.60 60.87 -10.48
CA SER A 91 -17.29 61.36 -11.00
C SER A 91 -16.23 60.24 -11.11
N GLU A 92 -15.18 60.53 -11.88
CA GLU A 92 -14.21 59.66 -12.57
C GLU A 92 -13.15 58.89 -11.75
N VAL A 93 -12.78 57.73 -12.32
CA VAL A 93 -11.45 57.12 -12.54
C VAL A 93 -10.40 57.11 -11.40
N SER A 94 -10.05 55.90 -10.94
CA SER A 94 -8.65 55.46 -10.81
C SER A 94 -8.54 53.94 -10.77
N ALA A 95 -7.63 53.39 -11.56
CA ALA A 95 -7.30 51.96 -11.62
C ALA A 95 -6.62 51.49 -10.33
N LEU A 96 -7.06 50.35 -9.79
CA LEU A 96 -6.34 49.61 -8.74
C LEU A 96 -6.30 48.13 -9.10
N ASN A 97 -5.06 47.64 -9.25
CA ASN A 97 -4.66 46.25 -9.32
C ASN A 97 -5.41 45.37 -8.31
N VAL A 98 -6.07 44.31 -8.80
CA VAL A 98 -6.48 43.20 -7.94
C VAL A 98 -5.49 42.06 -8.14
N ASN A 99 -4.57 41.95 -7.18
CA ASN A 99 -3.80 40.74 -6.93
C ASN A 99 -4.78 39.60 -6.60
N SER A 100 -4.84 38.59 -7.46
CA SER A 100 -5.54 37.33 -7.19
C SER A 100 -4.73 36.49 -6.19
N GLY A 101 -5.08 36.57 -4.91
CA GLY A 101 -4.64 35.62 -3.88
C GLY A 101 -5.35 34.26 -4.04
N PRO A 102 -4.72 33.14 -3.62
CA PRO A 102 -5.30 31.81 -3.75
C PRO A 102 -6.49 31.62 -2.79
N LEU A 103 -7.54 30.94 -3.27
CA LEU A 103 -8.71 30.56 -2.47
C LEU A 103 -8.29 29.73 -1.25
N GLU A 104 -8.59 30.26 -0.06
CA GLU A 104 -8.53 29.51 1.19
C GLU A 104 -9.62 28.44 1.22
N ILE A 105 -9.22 27.18 1.37
CA ILE A 105 -10.11 26.06 1.65
C ILE A 105 -10.48 26.14 3.15
N PRO A 106 -11.77 26.17 3.52
CA PRO A 106 -12.15 26.23 4.93
C PRO A 106 -11.72 24.95 5.68
N PRO A 107 -11.35 25.05 6.96
CA PRO A 107 -10.92 23.89 7.74
C PRO A 107 -12.06 22.88 7.88
N PRO A 108 -11.77 21.56 7.90
CA PRO A 108 -12.80 20.55 8.07
C PRO A 108 -13.45 20.70 9.44
N ALA A 109 -14.78 20.58 9.47
CA ALA A 109 -15.56 20.52 10.70
C ALA A 109 -15.02 19.42 11.63
N ALA A 110 -14.98 19.70 12.94
CA ALA A 110 -14.51 18.77 13.96
C ALA A 110 -15.20 17.40 13.79
N LEU A 111 -14.39 16.36 13.55
CA LEU A 111 -14.85 14.99 13.48
C LEU A 111 -15.36 14.55 14.86
N PRO A 112 -16.39 13.68 14.94
CA PRO A 112 -16.83 13.12 16.20
C PRO A 112 -15.68 12.34 16.87
N PRO A 113 -15.60 12.32 18.21
CA PRO A 113 -14.55 11.64 18.94
C PRO A 113 -14.48 10.17 18.52
N VAL A 114 -13.25 9.64 18.48
CA VAL A 114 -12.98 8.23 18.16
C VAL A 114 -13.90 7.35 18.99
N LEU A 115 -14.69 6.49 18.33
CA LEU A 115 -15.67 5.61 18.98
C LEU A 115 -15.06 4.56 19.90
N VAL A 116 -13.74 4.47 19.87
CA VAL A 116 -12.92 3.85 20.90
C VAL A 116 -12.24 5.02 21.60
N GLU A 117 -12.68 5.37 22.81
CA GLU A 117 -11.84 6.15 23.72
C GLU A 117 -10.40 5.66 23.56
N SER A 118 -9.43 6.57 23.56
CA SER A 118 -8.03 6.27 23.87
C SER A 118 -7.88 5.75 25.32
N GLY A 119 -8.83 4.92 25.76
CA GLY A 119 -8.96 4.29 27.05
C GLY A 119 -8.04 3.10 27.09
N LEU A 120 -7.08 3.21 28.00
CA LEU A 120 -6.31 2.13 28.62
C LEU A 120 -6.97 0.76 28.42
N VAL A 121 -6.32 -0.10 27.63
CA VAL A 121 -6.73 -1.49 27.51
C VAL A 121 -6.42 -2.19 28.84
N ASN A 122 -7.39 -2.89 29.43
CA ASN A 122 -7.22 -3.62 30.70
C ASN A 122 -6.04 -4.61 30.67
N GLU A 123 -5.46 -4.87 31.85
CA GLU A 123 -4.32 -5.77 32.09
C GLU A 123 -4.51 -7.15 31.44
N GLY A 124 -3.61 -7.49 30.50
CA GLY A 124 -3.60 -8.81 29.84
C GLY A 124 -3.22 -8.83 28.36
N MET A 125 -3.17 -7.67 27.68
CA MET A 125 -2.73 -7.60 26.28
C MET A 125 -1.25 -8.04 26.18
N ARG A 126 -1.01 -9.21 25.58
CA ARG A 126 0.34 -9.60 25.13
C ARG A 126 0.64 -8.87 23.83
N ASP A 127 1.91 -8.55 23.62
CA ASP A 127 2.41 -7.74 22.52
C ASP A 127 1.86 -8.17 21.15
N ILE A 128 0.98 -7.33 20.57
CA ILE A 128 0.48 -7.48 19.21
C ILE A 128 1.15 -6.41 18.35
N SER A 129 2.42 -6.66 18.02
CA SER A 129 3.15 -5.87 17.04
C SER A 129 2.37 -5.78 15.71
N LEU A 130 2.60 -4.71 14.94
CA LEU A 130 1.90 -4.41 13.68
C LEU A 130 2.07 -5.52 12.62
N GLY A 131 3.04 -6.42 12.84
CA GLY A 131 3.17 -7.73 12.21
C GLY A 131 3.25 -8.79 13.31
N GLY A 132 2.67 -9.98 13.07
CA GLY A 132 2.80 -11.11 13.99
C GLY A 132 4.26 -11.36 14.39
N ARG A 133 4.49 -11.85 15.61
CA ARG A 133 5.81 -12.16 16.20
C ARG A 133 6.91 -12.38 15.15
N ARG A 134 7.89 -11.47 15.11
CA ARG A 134 9.20 -11.74 14.50
C ARG A 134 9.84 -12.88 15.29
N THR A 135 9.72 -14.12 14.85
CA THR A 135 10.68 -15.18 15.22
C THR A 135 11.78 -15.15 14.17
N LEU A 136 12.68 -14.17 14.27
CA LEU A 136 13.97 -14.29 13.59
C LEU A 136 14.77 -15.35 14.35
N GLY A 137 15.21 -16.39 13.63
CA GLY A 137 15.95 -17.51 14.17
C GLY A 137 17.16 -17.06 14.98
N GLN A 138 17.35 -17.70 16.13
CA GLN A 138 18.62 -17.69 16.85
C GLN A 138 19.72 -18.15 15.89
N LEU A 139 20.76 -17.34 15.73
CA LEU A 139 22.05 -17.83 15.29
C LEU A 139 22.50 -18.93 16.28
N PRO A 140 22.98 -20.09 15.84
CA PRO A 140 23.48 -21.10 16.75
C PRO A 140 24.78 -20.62 17.38
N ASP A 141 24.71 -20.21 18.66
CA ASP A 141 25.85 -20.25 19.56
C ASP A 141 26.24 -21.72 19.75
N GLN A 142 27.26 -22.22 19.04
CA GLN A 142 28.12 -23.31 19.50
C GLN A 142 29.51 -23.21 18.86
N VAL A 143 30.47 -22.63 19.60
CA VAL A 143 31.84 -23.17 19.63
C VAL A 143 32.26 -23.22 21.10
N ALA A 144 32.23 -24.43 21.65
CA ALA A 144 32.86 -24.75 22.93
C ALA A 144 34.36 -25.03 22.70
N PRO A 145 35.21 -24.85 23.73
CA PRO A 145 36.64 -24.66 23.58
C PRO A 145 37.39 -25.99 23.46
N VAL A 146 38.49 -25.99 22.71
CA VAL A 146 39.50 -27.05 22.76
C VAL A 146 40.79 -26.44 23.29
N SER A 147 41.16 -26.84 24.50
CA SER A 147 42.48 -26.63 25.10
C SER A 147 43.57 -27.29 24.26
N ALA A 148 44.71 -26.63 24.14
CA ALA A 148 46.00 -27.33 23.97
C ALA A 148 47.13 -26.47 24.55
N ASP A 149 48.01 -27.18 25.24
CA ASP A 149 49.01 -26.71 26.18
C ASP A 149 50.20 -25.92 25.59
N ILE A 150 50.82 -25.15 26.50
CA ILE A 150 52.11 -24.49 26.37
C ILE A 150 53.23 -25.54 26.50
N GLN A 151 54.28 -25.48 25.66
CA GLN A 151 55.67 -25.75 26.10
C GLN A 151 56.75 -25.20 25.14
N ASN A 152 57.77 -24.61 25.76
CA ASN A 152 58.96 -23.94 25.24
C ASN A 152 60.03 -24.88 24.65
N VAL A 153 60.79 -24.44 23.63
CA VAL A 153 62.27 -24.60 23.39
C VAL A 153 62.62 -23.59 22.25
N ALA A 154 63.44 -22.54 22.31
CA ALA A 154 64.83 -22.25 22.74
C ALA A 154 65.91 -22.35 21.61
N VAL A 155 66.52 -21.17 21.31
CA VAL A 155 67.93 -20.82 20.99
C VAL A 155 68.54 -20.90 19.56
N SER A 156 69.18 -19.76 19.18
CA SER A 156 70.43 -19.52 18.36
C SER A 156 70.44 -19.79 16.84
N GLY A 157 71.07 -18.97 15.97
CA GLY A 157 71.90 -17.77 16.12
C GLY A 157 72.52 -17.31 14.76
N VAL A 158 73.24 -16.17 14.78
CA VAL A 158 74.35 -15.70 13.89
C VAL A 158 74.02 -15.53 12.38
N GLY A 159 74.23 -14.44 11.64
CA GLY A 159 75.08 -13.25 11.73
C GLY A 159 76.19 -13.28 10.65
N VAL A 160 76.01 -12.67 9.45
CA VAL A 160 77.12 -12.23 8.54
C VAL A 160 76.65 -11.07 7.64
N ASP A 161 77.53 -10.07 7.55
CA ASP A 161 77.56 -8.82 6.79
C ASP A 161 78.48 -9.01 5.55
N THR A 162 78.18 -8.58 4.32
CA THR A 162 78.60 -7.31 3.68
C THR A 162 78.55 -7.50 2.15
N GLY A 163 78.35 -6.43 1.37
CA GLY A 163 78.70 -6.42 -0.07
C GLY A 163 77.77 -5.58 -0.94
N GLY A 164 78.21 -4.37 -1.29
CA GLY A 164 77.44 -3.36 -2.02
C GLY A 164 77.50 -3.43 -3.56
N GLY A 165 76.63 -2.63 -4.19
CA GLY A 165 76.57 -2.36 -5.62
C GLY A 165 75.33 -1.48 -5.90
N GLY A 166 75.54 -0.21 -6.27
CA GLY A 166 74.50 0.80 -6.34
C GLY A 166 73.91 1.08 -7.74
N VAL A 167 73.17 2.20 -7.78
CA VAL A 167 72.66 3.02 -8.92
C VAL A 167 71.20 2.70 -9.35
N PRO A 168 70.31 3.69 -9.62
CA PRO A 168 69.94 4.89 -8.86
C PRO A 168 68.40 5.10 -8.74
N GLU A 169 68.01 6.06 -7.91
CA GLU A 169 66.65 6.54 -7.62
C GLU A 169 66.08 7.43 -8.76
N PRO A 170 64.78 7.39 -9.10
CA PRO A 170 64.14 8.43 -9.91
C PRO A 170 63.51 9.51 -9.03
N GLU A 171 63.99 10.74 -9.22
CA GLU A 171 63.49 11.99 -8.63
C GLU A 171 62.00 12.26 -8.96
N GLU A 172 61.24 12.67 -7.94
CA GLU A 172 59.89 13.24 -8.10
C GLU A 172 59.97 14.68 -8.66
N PRO A 173 59.16 15.03 -9.67
CA PRO A 173 59.12 16.39 -10.19
C PRO A 173 58.40 17.37 -9.23
N PRO A 174 58.75 18.67 -9.26
CA PRO A 174 58.37 19.63 -8.24
C PRO A 174 56.89 20.05 -8.30
N ARG A 175 56.32 20.24 -7.10
CA ARG A 175 55.00 20.82 -6.85
C ARG A 175 54.93 22.27 -7.33
N GLU A 176 54.07 22.53 -8.31
CA GLU A 176 53.53 23.87 -8.55
C GLU A 176 52.40 24.18 -7.56
N VAL A 177 52.54 25.33 -6.93
CA VAL A 177 51.54 25.98 -6.08
C VAL A 177 50.51 26.65 -6.99
N GLN A 178 49.23 26.30 -6.86
CA GLN A 178 48.14 27.16 -7.34
C GLN A 178 47.14 27.41 -6.21
N GLU A 179 46.88 28.70 -6.04
CA GLU A 179 46.16 29.35 -4.96
C GLU A 179 44.68 28.96 -4.90
N SER A 180 44.16 28.97 -3.68
CA SER A 180 42.74 28.85 -3.37
C SER A 180 41.93 30.00 -3.97
N MET A 181 41.02 29.66 -4.89
CA MET A 181 39.88 30.52 -5.23
C MET A 181 38.59 29.75 -4.95
N GLY A 182 37.73 30.37 -4.15
CA GLY A 182 36.47 29.80 -3.69
C GLY A 182 35.56 29.42 -4.84
N VAL A 183 35.07 28.19 -4.81
CA VAL A 183 33.97 27.75 -5.66
C VAL A 183 32.68 28.07 -4.93
N THR A 184 32.10 29.21 -5.29
CA THR A 184 30.68 29.50 -5.09
C THR A 184 29.90 28.36 -5.74
N GLU A 185 29.17 27.57 -4.95
CA GLU A 185 28.18 26.62 -5.45
C GLU A 185 27.09 27.37 -6.21
N HIS A 186 27.24 27.49 -7.52
CA HIS A 186 26.09 27.66 -8.39
C HIS A 186 25.53 26.27 -8.68
N LEU A 187 24.47 25.93 -7.94
CA LEU A 187 23.48 24.93 -8.32
C LEU A 187 22.89 25.32 -9.67
N VAL A 188 23.55 24.96 -10.76
CA VAL A 188 22.94 24.97 -12.09
C VAL A 188 22.08 23.71 -12.14
N ALA A 189 20.78 23.90 -11.94
CA ALA A 189 19.78 22.91 -12.30
C ALA A 189 20.03 22.51 -13.75
N GLU A 190 20.17 21.21 -14.01
CA GLU A 190 20.08 20.71 -15.38
C GLU A 190 18.78 21.21 -16.00
N PRO A 191 18.79 21.61 -17.29
CA PRO A 191 17.60 22.12 -17.94
C PRO A 191 16.47 21.10 -17.85
N LEU A 192 15.32 21.56 -17.36
CA LEU A 192 14.08 20.80 -17.28
C LEU A 192 13.88 20.01 -18.57
N ALA A 193 13.71 18.70 -18.43
CA ALA A 193 13.43 17.79 -19.53
C ALA A 193 12.32 18.36 -20.42
N ILE A 194 12.52 18.29 -21.73
CA ILE A 194 11.52 18.56 -22.77
C ILE A 194 10.19 17.96 -22.31
N GLU A 195 9.13 18.77 -22.29
CA GLU A 195 7.82 18.26 -21.86
C GLU A 195 7.50 16.97 -22.63
N PRO A 196 7.14 15.89 -21.92
CA PRO A 196 6.90 14.61 -22.56
C PRO A 196 5.80 14.76 -23.62
N PRO A 197 5.91 14.08 -24.78
CA PRO A 197 4.96 14.23 -25.87
C PRO A 197 3.53 13.95 -25.41
N ASP A 198 2.57 14.64 -26.04
CA ASP A 198 1.15 14.48 -25.77
C ASP A 198 0.75 13.00 -25.82
N PRO A 199 -0.05 12.52 -24.86
CA PRO A 199 -0.55 11.15 -24.91
C PRO A 199 -1.40 10.93 -26.16
N PRO A 200 -1.38 9.72 -26.75
CA PRO A 200 -2.25 9.38 -27.89
C PRO A 200 -3.71 9.74 -27.61
N LEU A 201 -4.44 10.18 -28.64
CA LEU A 201 -5.82 10.65 -28.53
C LEU A 201 -6.77 9.61 -27.90
N ASP A 202 -6.51 8.34 -28.18
CA ASP A 202 -7.28 7.17 -27.72
C ASP A 202 -6.70 6.52 -26.44
N SER A 203 -5.64 7.09 -25.86
CA SER A 203 -4.97 6.52 -24.70
C SER A 203 -5.83 6.54 -23.43
N MET A 204 -5.59 5.56 -22.55
CA MET A 204 -6.20 5.50 -21.23
C MET A 204 -5.86 6.75 -20.39
N GLU A 205 -4.64 7.27 -20.51
CA GLU A 205 -4.22 8.51 -19.85
C GLU A 205 -5.17 9.66 -20.19
N ARG A 206 -5.35 9.96 -21.48
CA ARG A 206 -6.17 11.08 -21.92
C ARG A 206 -7.65 10.87 -21.60
N LYS A 207 -8.14 9.64 -21.74
CA LYS A 207 -9.54 9.30 -21.50
C LYS A 207 -9.91 9.32 -20.02
N MET A 208 -9.08 8.72 -19.16
CA MET A 208 -9.42 8.45 -17.76
C MET A 208 -8.80 9.45 -16.78
N TYR A 209 -7.69 10.08 -17.16
CA TYR A 209 -6.93 11.00 -16.32
C TYR A 209 -6.60 12.29 -17.09
N PRO A 210 -7.62 13.00 -17.62
CA PRO A 210 -7.40 14.19 -18.44
C PRO A 210 -6.64 15.30 -17.70
N ASP A 211 -6.75 15.35 -16.38
CA ASP A 211 -6.09 16.32 -15.51
C ASP A 211 -4.72 15.87 -14.98
N LEU A 212 -4.18 14.73 -15.45
CA LEU A 212 -2.88 14.24 -15.01
C LEU A 212 -1.76 15.24 -15.33
N ARG A 213 -1.77 15.87 -16.51
CA ARG A 213 -0.73 16.84 -16.90
C ARG A 213 -0.90 18.21 -16.26
N GLU A 214 -2.11 18.51 -15.79
CA GLU A 214 -2.48 19.77 -15.15
C GLU A 214 -2.38 19.70 -13.61
N CYS A 215 -1.93 18.56 -13.08
CA CYS A 215 -1.83 18.40 -11.64
C CYS A 215 -0.81 19.36 -11.03
N THR A 216 -1.03 19.71 -9.77
CA THR A 216 -0.10 20.58 -9.03
C THR A 216 0.95 19.76 -8.32
N THR A 217 2.21 19.95 -8.66
CA THR A 217 3.35 19.40 -7.91
C THR A 217 3.44 20.05 -6.54
N ARG A 218 3.22 19.27 -5.48
CA ARG A 218 3.27 19.75 -4.09
C ARG A 218 4.73 19.89 -3.63
N THR A 219 5.05 20.99 -2.95
CA THR A 219 6.35 21.16 -2.29
C THR A 219 6.42 20.39 -0.97
N LEU A 220 7.56 19.76 -0.68
CA LEU A 220 7.82 19.05 0.58
C LEU A 220 8.17 20.00 1.75
N ARG A 221 7.34 21.00 2.00
CA ARG A 221 7.54 21.94 3.12
C ARG A 221 6.98 21.33 4.42
N PRO A 222 7.73 21.38 5.54
CA PRO A 222 7.21 20.98 6.84
C PRO A 222 5.95 21.78 7.20
N PHE A 223 4.90 21.09 7.65
CA PHE A 223 3.64 21.72 8.04
C PHE A 223 2.97 20.94 9.17
N TYR A 224 2.55 21.64 10.23
CA TYR A 224 2.00 21.01 11.43
C TYR A 224 0.52 21.35 11.57
N TYR A 225 -0.31 20.34 11.79
CA TYR A 225 -1.75 20.53 11.94
C TYR A 225 -2.37 19.47 12.84
N GLN A 226 -3.59 19.75 13.29
CA GLN A 226 -4.39 18.82 14.03
C GLN A 226 -5.34 18.05 13.10
N ARG A 227 -5.44 16.73 13.31
CA ARG A 227 -6.32 15.82 12.58
C ARG A 227 -7.13 14.99 13.57
N GLY A 228 -8.33 15.47 13.91
CA GLY A 228 -9.10 14.93 15.04
C GLY A 228 -8.30 15.05 16.34
N ASP A 229 -8.12 13.94 17.05
CA ASP A 229 -7.38 13.89 18.32
C ASP A 229 -5.86 13.69 18.15
N TYR A 230 -5.32 13.97 16.95
CA TYR A 230 -3.91 13.75 16.62
C TYR A 230 -3.22 15.03 16.14
N TRP A 231 -1.98 15.24 16.59
CA TRP A 231 -1.05 16.17 15.94
C TRP A 231 -0.31 15.44 14.83
N VAL A 232 -0.22 16.08 13.67
CA VAL A 232 0.52 15.61 12.50
C VAL A 232 1.62 16.60 12.16
N LEU A 233 2.86 16.13 12.16
CA LEU A 233 4.02 16.82 11.61
C LEU A 233 4.23 16.31 10.18
N GLU A 234 3.60 16.97 9.21
CA GLU A 234 3.68 16.62 7.80
C GLU A 234 5.01 17.09 7.20
N ASN A 235 5.61 16.28 6.32
CA ASN A 235 6.92 16.53 5.69
C ASN A 235 8.02 16.85 6.72
N TYR A 236 7.92 16.28 7.92
CA TYR A 236 8.78 16.62 9.05
C TYR A 236 10.26 16.33 8.78
N ILE A 237 10.56 15.23 8.07
CA ILE A 237 11.89 14.95 7.52
C ILE A 237 11.70 14.64 6.03
N PRO A 238 11.92 15.62 5.13
CA PRO A 238 11.65 15.45 3.70
C PRO A 238 12.68 14.56 3.00
N ALA A 239 12.26 13.93 1.90
CA ALA A 239 13.16 13.30 0.94
C ALA A 239 14.08 14.34 0.29
N VAL A 240 15.26 13.90 -0.18
CA VAL A 240 16.15 14.79 -0.96
C VAL A 240 15.64 14.97 -2.39
N MET A 241 15.09 13.92 -2.99
CA MET A 241 14.50 14.02 -4.34
C MET A 241 13.04 14.46 -4.26
N ALA A 242 12.70 15.41 -5.12
CA ALA A 242 11.32 15.80 -5.40
C ALA A 242 10.88 15.19 -6.73
N PHE A 243 9.57 15.01 -6.89
CA PHE A 243 8.98 14.47 -8.10
C PHE A 243 7.84 15.38 -8.56
N ARG A 244 7.73 15.60 -9.86
CA ARG A 244 6.54 16.18 -10.48
C ARG A 244 5.34 15.30 -10.18
N CYS A 245 4.16 15.92 -10.13
CA CYS A 245 2.97 15.15 -9.80
C CYS A 245 2.59 14.11 -10.88
N ASP A 246 3.03 14.29 -12.13
CA ASP A 246 2.65 13.50 -13.29
C ASP A 246 3.71 12.48 -13.76
N GLU A 247 4.88 12.41 -13.10
CA GLU A 247 6.01 11.59 -13.57
C GLU A 247 6.23 10.29 -12.76
N SER A 248 5.54 10.14 -11.63
CA SER A 248 5.76 9.00 -10.73
C SER A 248 4.49 8.63 -9.94
N ILE A 249 4.62 7.62 -9.08
CA ILE A 249 3.57 7.14 -8.18
C ILE A 249 4.15 7.16 -6.77
N THR A 250 3.46 7.79 -5.81
CA THR A 250 3.91 7.79 -4.42
C THR A 250 3.47 6.50 -3.74
N TYR A 251 4.43 5.71 -3.25
CA TYR A 251 4.14 4.62 -2.32
C TYR A 251 3.83 5.24 -0.96
N THR A 252 2.59 5.10 -0.50
CA THR A 252 2.14 5.71 0.76
C THR A 252 2.00 4.60 1.79
N THR A 253 2.72 4.73 2.90
CA THR A 253 2.83 3.66 3.89
C THR A 253 2.89 4.21 5.30
N HIS A 254 2.92 3.32 6.28
CA HIS A 254 2.85 3.69 7.68
C HIS A 254 3.46 2.63 8.59
N GLY A 255 3.83 3.04 9.79
CA GLY A 255 4.32 2.14 10.83
C GLY A 255 4.54 2.87 12.16
N ASP A 256 5.22 2.20 13.07
CA ASP A 256 6.01 2.83 14.12
C ASP A 256 7.51 2.61 13.79
N TYR A 257 8.41 3.16 14.61
CA TYR A 257 9.85 3.10 14.33
C TYR A 257 10.41 1.66 14.26
N THR A 258 9.70 0.67 14.82
CA THR A 258 10.13 -0.74 14.83
C THR A 258 9.95 -1.45 13.49
N PHE A 259 9.36 -0.78 12.49
CA PHE A 259 9.13 -1.30 11.14
C PHE A 259 9.89 -0.56 10.04
N LEU A 260 10.69 0.45 10.38
CA LEU A 260 11.36 1.29 9.38
C LEU A 260 12.50 0.58 8.65
N ASP A 261 12.97 -0.57 9.14
CA ASP A 261 13.91 -1.45 8.44
C ASP A 261 13.36 -1.97 7.11
N ASN A 262 12.04 -2.10 6.98
CA ASN A 262 11.39 -2.48 5.71
C ASN A 262 11.56 -1.42 4.60
N LEU A 263 12.03 -0.21 4.92
CA LEU A 263 12.23 0.85 3.93
C LEU A 263 13.40 0.58 2.97
N GLU A 264 14.42 -0.16 3.39
CA GLU A 264 15.53 -0.54 2.50
C GLU A 264 15.03 -1.38 1.30
N PRO A 265 14.43 -2.58 1.49
CA PRO A 265 13.94 -3.37 0.37
C PRO A 265 12.78 -2.69 -0.36
N LEU A 266 12.01 -1.83 0.30
CA LEU A 266 10.96 -1.07 -0.36
C LEU A 266 11.54 -0.03 -1.35
N THR A 267 12.48 0.79 -0.90
CA THR A 267 13.05 1.87 -1.73
C THR A 267 13.89 1.34 -2.88
N SER A 268 14.60 0.22 -2.68
CA SER A 268 15.38 -0.42 -3.75
C SER A 268 14.51 -0.95 -4.90
N ARG A 269 13.26 -1.34 -4.61
CA ARG A 269 12.33 -1.92 -5.59
C ARG A 269 11.37 -0.90 -6.18
N TRP A 270 10.94 0.08 -5.39
CA TRP A 270 10.00 1.11 -5.83
C TRP A 270 10.66 2.18 -6.70
N GLN A 271 11.89 2.62 -6.34
CA GLN A 271 12.67 3.63 -7.09
C GLN A 271 11.84 4.89 -7.45
N GLY A 272 11.04 5.36 -6.50
CA GLY A 272 10.14 6.50 -6.64
C GLY A 272 9.75 7.06 -5.27
N PRO A 273 8.94 8.13 -5.20
CA PRO A 273 8.63 8.80 -3.94
C PRO A 273 7.91 7.85 -2.96
N VAL A 274 8.34 7.87 -1.70
CA VAL A 274 7.70 7.15 -0.60
C VAL A 274 7.27 8.14 0.47
N SER A 275 5.99 8.13 0.84
CA SER A 275 5.45 8.92 1.96
C SER A 275 5.14 7.98 3.12
N VAL A 276 5.74 8.21 4.29
CA VAL A 276 5.63 7.33 5.45
C VAL A 276 5.05 8.08 6.64
N ALA A 277 3.89 7.66 7.14
CA ALA A 277 3.34 8.17 8.40
C ALA A 277 3.77 7.28 9.59
N VAL A 278 4.56 7.84 10.50
CA VAL A 278 5.12 7.14 11.66
C VAL A 278 4.40 7.56 12.94
N TYR A 279 3.77 6.60 13.62
CA TYR A 279 3.13 6.85 14.91
C TYR A 279 4.17 6.85 16.03
N ALA A 280 4.30 7.97 16.72
CA ALA A 280 5.36 8.14 17.71
C ALA A 280 4.86 8.87 18.99
N PRO A 281 3.98 8.23 19.78
CA PRO A 281 3.45 8.82 21.02
C PRO A 281 4.50 8.87 22.14
N GLY A 282 4.46 9.92 22.95
CA GLY A 282 5.27 10.04 24.16
C GLY A 282 6.77 9.95 23.88
N ASP A 283 7.46 8.99 24.51
CA ASP A 283 8.90 8.79 24.33
C ASP A 283 9.26 7.93 23.10
N ASP A 284 8.29 7.38 22.34
CA ASP A 284 8.56 6.76 21.03
C ASP A 284 9.06 7.81 20.01
N PHE A 285 8.80 9.10 20.23
CA PHE A 285 9.20 10.19 19.33
C PHE A 285 10.72 10.30 19.17
N GLU A 286 11.47 10.26 20.27
CA GLU A 286 12.93 10.36 20.22
C GLU A 286 13.55 9.14 19.54
N ALA A 287 13.06 7.94 19.89
CA ALA A 287 13.47 6.70 19.23
C ALA A 287 13.19 6.76 17.73
N THR A 288 12.01 7.25 17.34
CA THR A 288 11.62 7.42 15.93
C THR A 288 12.59 8.33 15.18
N VAL A 289 12.86 9.53 15.71
CA VAL A 289 13.77 10.49 15.05
C VAL A 289 15.18 9.91 14.93
N ASN A 290 15.70 9.29 15.99
CA ASN A 290 17.04 8.71 15.97
C ASN A 290 17.13 7.56 14.95
N THR A 291 16.13 6.68 14.88
CA THR A 291 16.05 5.62 13.87
C THR A 291 15.99 6.20 12.46
N ILE A 292 15.16 7.21 12.20
CA ILE A 292 15.06 7.84 10.86
C ILE A 292 16.40 8.43 10.42
N LEU A 293 17.07 9.20 11.30
CA LEU A 293 18.35 9.82 10.97
C LEU A 293 19.43 8.77 10.69
N TYR A 294 19.50 7.72 11.50
CA TYR A 294 20.42 6.61 11.28
C TYR A 294 20.15 5.88 9.96
N LEU A 295 18.90 5.50 9.69
CA LEU A 295 18.56 4.78 8.46
C LEU A 295 18.88 5.59 7.20
N ARG A 296 18.66 6.91 7.24
CA ARG A 296 18.98 7.82 6.12
C ARG A 296 20.48 8.01 5.91
N ALA A 297 21.27 8.04 6.98
CA ALA A 297 22.70 8.32 6.92
C ALA A 297 23.54 7.06 6.67
N CYS A 298 23.16 5.93 7.27
CA CYS A 298 24.05 4.78 7.45
C CYS A 298 23.51 3.48 6.86
N TRP A 299 22.20 3.38 6.56
CA TRP A 299 21.58 2.11 6.19
C TRP A 299 21.40 1.94 4.69
N ALA A 300 20.58 2.80 4.07
CA ALA A 300 20.30 2.70 2.64
C ALA A 300 20.06 4.08 2.02
N GLU A 301 20.81 4.37 0.97
CA GLU A 301 20.75 5.66 0.26
C GLU A 301 19.33 5.97 -0.28
N GLY A 302 18.61 4.93 -0.72
CA GLY A 302 17.22 5.03 -1.17
C GLY A 302 16.28 5.65 -0.13
N ILE A 303 16.57 5.49 1.17
CA ILE A 303 15.78 6.09 2.25
C ILE A 303 15.94 7.61 2.26
N LYS A 304 17.18 8.11 2.15
CA LYS A 304 17.45 9.55 2.07
C LYS A 304 16.92 10.16 0.78
N LYS A 305 17.10 9.46 -0.34
CA LYS A 305 16.69 9.92 -1.68
C LYS A 305 15.18 10.03 -1.81
N TYR A 306 14.44 9.00 -1.41
CA TYR A 306 13.03 8.86 -1.82
C TYR A 306 12.00 9.01 -0.70
N VAL A 307 12.40 8.89 0.58
CA VAL A 307 11.43 8.78 1.69
C VAL A 307 11.22 10.12 2.38
N THR A 308 9.96 10.54 2.42
CA THR A 308 9.47 11.65 3.25
C THR A 308 8.74 11.11 4.46
N PHE A 309 9.16 11.55 5.65
CA PHE A 309 8.60 11.10 6.92
C PHE A 309 7.63 12.13 7.49
N HIS A 310 6.45 11.65 7.83
CA HIS A 310 5.43 12.37 8.59
C HIS A 310 5.37 11.72 9.97
N ILE A 311 5.42 12.50 11.05
CA ILE A 311 5.33 11.96 12.42
C ILE A 311 4.03 12.42 13.04
N TYR A 312 3.31 11.52 13.71
CA TYR A 312 2.06 11.88 14.35
C TYR A 312 1.87 11.15 15.69
N PHE A 313 1.09 11.78 16.58
CA PHE A 313 0.80 11.27 17.92
C PHE A 313 -0.51 11.85 18.45
N HIS A 314 -1.15 11.12 19.36
CA HIS A 314 -2.40 11.58 19.99
C HIS A 314 -2.13 12.78 20.91
N VAL A 315 -3.07 13.72 21.02
CA VAL A 315 -2.94 14.94 21.84
C VAL A 315 -2.66 14.66 23.32
N SER A 316 -3.21 13.57 23.87
CA SER A 316 -2.95 13.11 25.25
C SER A 316 -1.58 12.42 25.44
N HIS A 317 -0.81 12.24 24.36
CA HIS A 317 0.50 11.58 24.36
C HIS A 317 1.54 12.40 23.61
N THR A 318 1.47 13.73 23.75
CA THR A 318 2.45 14.65 23.15
C THR A 318 3.86 14.41 23.69
N PRO A 319 4.88 14.34 22.81
CA PRO A 319 6.29 14.26 23.20
C PRO A 319 6.73 15.47 24.02
N LYS A 320 7.67 15.28 24.95
CA LYS A 320 8.18 16.38 25.80
C LYS A 320 8.94 17.46 25.01
N LYS A 321 9.56 17.08 23.90
CA LYS A 321 10.33 17.98 23.02
C LYS A 321 10.16 17.55 21.58
N ILE A 322 9.90 18.54 20.71
CA ILE A 322 9.81 18.38 19.26
C ILE A 322 10.84 19.34 18.67
N PRO A 323 12.02 18.86 18.23
CA PRO A 323 13.00 19.68 17.52
C PRO A 323 12.43 20.22 16.21
N SER A 324 13.02 21.29 15.67
CA SER A 324 12.68 21.74 14.31
C SER A 324 13.29 20.82 13.25
N THR A 325 12.70 20.80 12.05
CA THR A 325 13.25 20.06 10.90
C THR A 325 14.69 20.49 10.60
N GLU A 326 14.97 21.79 10.67
CA GLU A 326 16.29 22.38 10.42
C GLU A 326 17.33 21.92 11.45
N GLU A 327 16.94 21.85 12.73
CA GLU A 327 17.79 21.29 13.79
C GLU A 327 18.12 19.82 13.53
N LEU A 328 17.15 19.02 13.08
CA LEU A 328 17.35 17.60 12.80
C LEU A 328 18.26 17.37 11.60
N LEU A 329 18.05 18.09 10.50
CA LEU A 329 18.83 17.93 9.28
C LEU A 329 20.29 18.37 9.43
N LYS A 330 20.59 19.24 10.42
CA LYS A 330 21.97 19.63 10.76
C LYS A 330 22.70 18.59 11.63
N ARG A 331 21.99 17.62 12.23
CA ARG A 331 22.64 16.60 13.06
C ARG A 331 23.48 15.68 12.20
N LYS A 332 24.77 15.57 12.54
CA LYS A 332 25.64 14.55 11.98
C LYS A 332 25.33 13.22 12.66
N THR A 333 25.15 12.17 11.86
CA THR A 333 24.98 10.81 12.36
C THR A 333 26.29 10.06 12.11
N ASP A 334 26.86 9.49 13.16
CA ASP A 334 28.08 8.70 13.07
C ASP A 334 27.70 7.23 12.81
N CYS A 335 28.08 6.73 11.63
CA CYS A 335 27.78 5.37 11.21
C CYS A 335 28.72 4.32 11.82
N ALA A 336 29.79 4.73 12.51
CA ALA A 336 30.65 3.83 13.25
C ALA A 336 30.06 3.45 14.62
N LEU A 337 29.06 4.19 15.10
CA LEU A 337 28.35 3.88 16.34
C LEU A 337 27.30 2.78 16.13
N GLU A 338 27.03 2.06 17.22
CA GLU A 338 25.95 1.07 17.27
C GLU A 338 24.61 1.68 16.82
N PRO A 339 23.84 0.98 15.97
CA PRO A 339 22.53 1.44 15.52
C PRO A 339 21.59 1.69 16.70
N PRO A 340 20.67 2.68 16.59
CA PRO A 340 19.55 2.80 17.52
C PRO A 340 18.81 1.46 17.67
N ARG A 341 18.35 1.11 18.87
CA ARG A 341 17.57 -0.11 19.05
C ARG A 341 16.13 0.09 18.56
N TRP A 342 15.79 -0.49 17.41
CA TRP A 342 14.40 -0.55 16.89
C TRP A 342 13.81 -1.97 16.89
N THR A 343 14.61 -3.00 17.16
CA THR A 343 14.16 -4.39 17.31
C THR A 343 14.21 -4.82 18.77
N ASN A 344 13.35 -5.78 19.16
CA ASN A 344 13.28 -6.32 20.53
C ASN A 344 13.12 -5.24 21.62
N VAL A 345 12.40 -4.17 21.29
CA VAL A 345 12.10 -3.06 22.20
C VAL A 345 10.65 -3.09 22.66
N THR A 346 10.40 -2.59 23.88
CA THR A 346 9.03 -2.31 24.33
C THR A 346 8.73 -0.83 24.14
N THR A 347 7.89 -0.51 23.16
CA THR A 347 7.52 0.86 22.78
C THR A 347 6.63 1.55 23.81
N TYR A 348 6.60 2.88 23.83
CA TYR A 348 5.65 3.68 24.62
C TYR A 348 4.23 3.25 24.35
N ARG A 349 3.87 3.09 23.07
CA ARG A 349 2.56 2.59 22.64
C ARG A 349 2.21 1.28 23.35
N GLN A 350 3.13 0.31 23.40
CA GLN A 350 2.91 -0.97 24.09
C GLN A 350 2.78 -0.78 25.60
N ARG A 351 3.68 -0.02 26.23
CA ARG A 351 3.65 0.23 27.69
C ARG A 351 2.37 0.91 28.14
N LYS A 352 1.85 1.84 27.34
CA LYS A 352 0.58 2.54 27.57
C LYS A 352 -0.64 1.83 26.98
N LYS A 353 -0.43 0.70 26.31
CA LYS A 353 -1.47 -0.14 25.67
C LYS A 353 -2.37 0.66 24.72
N LEU A 354 -1.76 1.52 23.91
CA LEU A 354 -2.48 2.35 22.96
C LEU A 354 -2.79 1.56 21.67
N LEU A 355 -4.00 1.73 21.18
CA LEU A 355 -4.38 1.22 19.85
C LEU A 355 -3.59 1.93 18.76
N TYR A 356 -3.35 1.24 17.65
CA TYR A 356 -2.71 1.83 16.49
C TYR A 356 -3.74 2.50 15.57
N PRO A 357 -3.70 3.84 15.44
CA PRO A 357 -4.62 4.61 14.58
C PRO A 357 -4.26 4.51 13.10
N VAL A 358 -4.36 3.30 12.56
CA VAL A 358 -3.86 2.93 11.24
C VAL A 358 -4.42 3.80 10.11
N ASN A 359 -5.69 4.18 10.18
CA ASN A 359 -6.33 4.94 9.11
C ASN A 359 -5.99 6.44 9.16
N ILE A 360 -5.63 6.99 10.34
CA ILE A 360 -4.99 8.31 10.44
C ILE A 360 -3.66 8.27 9.68
N ALA A 361 -2.85 7.22 9.90
CA ALA A 361 -1.56 7.04 9.24
C ALA A 361 -1.71 6.96 7.72
N ARG A 362 -2.61 6.08 7.22
CA ARG A 362 -2.86 5.91 5.79
C ARG A 362 -3.28 7.20 5.12
N ASN A 363 -4.23 7.93 5.71
CA ASN A 363 -4.72 9.17 5.14
C ASN A 363 -3.66 10.29 5.21
N THR A 364 -2.86 10.35 6.28
CA THR A 364 -1.76 11.31 6.40
C THR A 364 -0.73 11.11 5.29
N ALA A 365 -0.20 9.89 5.13
CA ALA A 365 0.78 9.60 4.08
C ALA A 365 0.19 9.82 2.68
N ARG A 366 -1.08 9.43 2.49
CA ARG A 366 -1.77 9.59 1.21
C ARG A 366 -1.99 11.04 0.81
N LEU A 367 -2.52 11.87 1.71
CA LEU A 367 -2.84 13.27 1.43
C LEU A 367 -1.59 14.15 1.29
N ALA A 368 -0.46 13.72 1.85
CA ALA A 368 0.82 14.39 1.72
C ALA A 368 1.63 13.96 0.47
N ALA A 369 1.13 13.00 -0.32
CA ALA A 369 1.81 12.53 -1.52
C ALA A 369 2.03 13.66 -2.55
N GLN A 370 3.20 13.68 -3.19
CA GLN A 370 3.55 14.66 -4.22
C GLN A 370 2.91 14.37 -5.59
N THR A 371 2.50 13.12 -5.81
CA THR A 371 2.08 12.60 -7.11
C THR A 371 0.58 12.45 -7.26
N TYR A 372 0.13 12.46 -8.51
CA TYR A 372 -1.27 12.26 -8.89
C TYR A 372 -1.74 10.85 -8.51
N PHE A 373 -0.92 9.86 -8.82
CA PHE A 373 -1.17 8.45 -8.48
C PHE A 373 -0.54 8.10 -7.14
N VAL A 374 -1.32 7.46 -6.28
CA VAL A 374 -0.88 7.01 -4.96
C VAL A 374 -1.05 5.51 -4.83
N PHE A 375 -0.16 4.88 -4.06
CA PHE A 375 -0.22 3.46 -3.75
C PHE A 375 -0.22 3.24 -2.23
N PRO A 376 -1.39 3.27 -1.57
CA PRO A 376 -1.51 3.00 -0.14
C PRO A 376 -1.28 1.52 0.15
N SER A 377 -0.19 1.21 0.85
CA SER A 377 0.20 -0.17 1.16
C SER A 377 0.95 -0.26 2.49
N ASP A 378 0.87 -1.43 3.13
CA ASP A 378 1.54 -1.69 4.41
C ASP A 378 3.07 -1.81 4.18
N VAL A 379 3.90 -1.33 5.11
CA VAL A 379 5.36 -1.17 4.88
C VAL A 379 6.12 -2.49 4.66
N GLU A 380 5.55 -3.59 5.14
CA GLU A 380 6.07 -4.96 4.99
C GLU A 380 5.68 -5.64 3.65
N LEU A 381 5.07 -4.89 2.71
CA LEU A 381 4.65 -5.39 1.40
C LEU A 381 5.53 -4.85 0.26
N TYR A 382 6.37 -5.72 -0.30
CA TYR A 382 7.33 -5.35 -1.31
C TYR A 382 6.78 -5.53 -2.73
N PRO A 383 6.81 -4.49 -3.57
CA PRO A 383 6.29 -4.57 -4.94
C PRO A 383 7.22 -5.32 -5.89
N SER A 384 6.67 -5.84 -6.98
CA SER A 384 7.41 -6.20 -8.19
C SER A 384 8.23 -5.00 -8.69
N VAL A 385 9.45 -5.25 -9.16
CA VAL A 385 10.34 -4.17 -9.65
C VAL A 385 9.82 -3.55 -10.94
N ASN A 386 10.28 -2.34 -11.26
CA ASN A 386 9.95 -1.60 -12.50
C ASN A 386 8.46 -1.28 -12.70
N PHE A 387 7.64 -1.33 -11.65
CA PHE A 387 6.20 -1.08 -11.77
C PHE A 387 5.88 0.33 -12.30
N ILE A 388 6.49 1.38 -11.74
CA ILE A 388 6.21 2.78 -12.10
C ILE A 388 6.38 3.04 -13.61
N PRO A 389 7.55 2.78 -14.24
CA PRO A 389 7.72 3.07 -15.67
C PRO A 389 6.78 2.22 -16.54
N GLU A 390 6.52 0.96 -16.18
CA GLU A 390 5.61 0.11 -16.94
C GLU A 390 4.14 0.51 -16.79
N PHE A 391 3.75 1.07 -15.65
CA PHE A 391 2.42 1.62 -15.43
C PHE A 391 2.14 2.82 -16.34
N PHE A 392 3.06 3.80 -16.40
CA PHE A 392 2.90 4.94 -17.29
C PHE A 392 2.93 4.54 -18.77
N LYS A 393 3.76 3.57 -19.16
CA LYS A 393 3.72 3.00 -20.53
C LYS A 393 2.37 2.35 -20.84
N MET A 394 1.76 1.65 -19.88
CA MET A 394 0.44 1.05 -20.03
C MET A 394 -0.64 2.11 -20.21
N LEU A 395 -0.58 3.24 -19.48
CA LEU A 395 -1.56 4.33 -19.60
C LEU A 395 -1.58 5.00 -20.99
N LYS A 396 -0.46 4.97 -21.72
CA LYS A 396 -0.39 5.49 -23.09
C LYS A 396 -1.11 4.61 -24.13
N ARG A 397 -1.52 3.40 -23.77
CA ARG A 397 -2.23 2.47 -24.68
C ARG A 397 -3.74 2.72 -24.66
N PRO A 398 -4.48 2.25 -25.69
CA PRO A 398 -5.93 2.37 -25.71
C PRO A 398 -6.59 1.72 -24.50
N ASP A 399 -7.66 2.33 -24.00
CA ASP A 399 -8.44 1.78 -22.90
C ASP A 399 -9.17 0.49 -23.31
N LEU A 400 -8.93 -0.61 -22.58
CA LEU A 400 -9.62 -1.89 -22.80
C LEU A 400 -11.07 -1.86 -22.31
N SER A 401 -11.42 -0.91 -21.45
CA SER A 401 -12.79 -0.72 -20.97
C SER A 401 -13.50 0.31 -21.84
N ASN A 402 -14.69 -0.01 -22.33
CA ASN A 402 -15.55 0.97 -23.02
C ASN A 402 -16.40 1.80 -22.03
N THR A 403 -15.92 1.98 -20.79
CA THR A 403 -16.62 2.75 -19.75
C THR A 403 -15.78 3.95 -19.29
N THR A 404 -16.43 4.87 -18.59
CA THR A 404 -15.81 5.99 -17.86
C THR A 404 -15.92 5.80 -16.35
N GLN A 405 -16.24 4.58 -15.90
CA GLN A 405 -16.35 4.28 -14.48
C GLN A 405 -15.01 4.52 -13.78
N PRO A 406 -15.02 5.02 -12.54
CA PRO A 406 -13.79 5.18 -11.77
C PRO A 406 -13.13 3.82 -11.60
N ARG A 407 -11.80 3.79 -11.63
CA ARG A 407 -11.04 2.55 -11.64
C ARG A 407 -9.80 2.63 -10.77
N VAL A 408 -9.41 1.46 -10.27
CA VAL A 408 -8.21 1.26 -9.46
C VAL A 408 -7.45 0.03 -9.97
N TYR A 409 -6.15 -0.01 -9.69
CA TYR A 409 -5.25 -1.06 -10.19
C TYR A 409 -4.72 -1.91 -9.03
N PRO A 410 -5.44 -2.97 -8.63
CA PRO A 410 -5.06 -3.83 -7.53
C PRO A 410 -3.87 -4.72 -7.84
N PHE A 411 -3.05 -4.98 -6.83
CA PHE A 411 -1.93 -5.90 -6.87
C PHE A 411 -2.34 -7.28 -6.35
N SER A 412 -1.84 -8.33 -6.99
CA SER A 412 -1.90 -9.69 -6.43
C SER A 412 -0.89 -9.80 -5.28
N ILE A 413 -1.29 -10.37 -4.14
CA ILE A 413 -0.45 -10.38 -2.93
C ILE A 413 -0.08 -11.82 -2.58
N PHE A 414 1.18 -12.04 -2.18
CA PHE A 414 1.73 -13.34 -1.84
C PHE A 414 2.52 -13.30 -0.51
N GLU A 415 2.59 -14.44 0.16
CA GLU A 415 3.47 -14.70 1.30
C GLU A 415 4.55 -15.69 0.88
N ILE A 416 5.79 -15.48 1.31
CA ILE A 416 6.90 -16.38 1.05
C ILE A 416 7.46 -16.95 2.36
N LYS A 417 8.09 -18.12 2.30
CA LYS A 417 8.84 -18.67 3.44
C LYS A 417 9.98 -17.73 3.83
N GLU A 418 10.36 -17.75 5.11
CA GLU A 418 11.34 -16.80 5.69
C GLU A 418 12.71 -16.80 4.99
N ASN A 419 13.17 -17.97 4.55
CA ASN A 419 14.49 -18.15 3.92
C ASN A 419 14.46 -18.03 2.39
N VAL A 420 13.35 -17.56 1.81
CA VAL A 420 13.19 -17.41 0.36
C VAL A 420 13.39 -15.95 -0.01
N SER A 421 14.16 -15.70 -1.07
CA SER A 421 14.35 -14.35 -1.61
C SER A 421 13.06 -13.81 -2.21
N VAL A 422 12.84 -12.50 -2.07
CA VAL A 422 11.66 -11.84 -2.64
C VAL A 422 11.80 -11.81 -4.17
N PRO A 423 10.90 -12.45 -4.94
CA PRO A 423 11.01 -12.50 -6.39
C PRO A 423 10.90 -11.11 -6.99
N GLU A 424 11.74 -10.77 -7.96
CA GLU A 424 11.74 -9.47 -8.61
C GLU A 424 10.56 -9.32 -9.59
N ASN A 425 10.28 -10.40 -10.33
CA ASN A 425 9.31 -10.43 -11.42
C ASN A 425 8.37 -11.64 -11.33
N LYS A 426 7.33 -11.65 -12.17
CA LYS A 426 6.30 -12.69 -12.15
C LYS A 426 6.84 -14.07 -12.54
N ALA A 427 7.85 -14.14 -13.41
CA ALA A 427 8.43 -15.42 -13.81
C ALA A 427 9.12 -16.11 -12.62
N GLU A 428 9.87 -15.35 -11.80
CA GLU A 428 10.43 -15.86 -10.55
C GLU A 428 9.37 -16.23 -9.53
N LEU A 429 8.33 -15.38 -9.38
CA LEU A 429 7.20 -15.68 -8.50
C LEU A 429 6.52 -17.01 -8.90
N GLN A 430 6.31 -17.25 -10.19
CA GLN A 430 5.73 -18.50 -10.69
C GLN A 430 6.59 -19.72 -10.34
N LYS A 431 7.92 -19.61 -10.41
CA LYS A 431 8.83 -20.71 -9.99
C LYS A 431 8.64 -21.04 -8.51
N ILE A 432 8.65 -20.04 -7.63
CA ILE A 432 8.50 -20.28 -6.18
C ILE A 432 7.07 -20.64 -5.76
N LEU A 433 6.06 -20.31 -6.57
CA LEU A 433 4.70 -20.82 -6.39
C LEU A 433 4.61 -22.32 -6.73
N GLN A 434 5.30 -22.77 -7.78
CA GLN A 434 5.32 -24.18 -8.19
C GLN A 434 6.02 -25.08 -7.16
N THR A 435 7.08 -24.57 -6.51
CA THR A 435 7.80 -25.28 -5.43
C THR A 435 7.09 -25.21 -4.07
N GLY A 436 5.98 -24.46 -3.96
CA GLY A 436 5.26 -24.25 -2.70
C GLY A 436 6.03 -23.40 -1.68
N GLU A 437 6.97 -22.58 -2.15
CA GLU A 437 7.74 -21.61 -1.36
C GLU A 437 7.01 -20.28 -1.19
N ALA A 438 6.11 -19.96 -2.12
CA ALA A 438 5.15 -18.88 -2.03
C ALA A 438 3.71 -19.41 -1.95
N ILE A 439 2.84 -18.65 -1.29
CA ILE A 439 1.39 -18.88 -1.28
C ILE A 439 0.62 -17.58 -1.50
N PRO A 440 -0.63 -17.63 -1.99
CA PRO A 440 -1.53 -16.48 -1.95
C PRO A 440 -1.65 -15.90 -0.53
N PHE A 441 -1.66 -14.58 -0.44
CA PHE A 441 -1.65 -13.86 0.82
C PHE A 441 -2.81 -14.25 1.74
N HIS A 442 -2.51 -14.46 3.02
CA HIS A 442 -3.46 -14.87 4.04
C HIS A 442 -4.21 -16.17 3.70
N LYS A 443 -3.68 -17.04 2.82
CA LYS A 443 -4.26 -18.36 2.54
C LYS A 443 -4.46 -19.17 3.83
N ASN A 444 -3.59 -19.01 4.83
CA ASN A 444 -3.67 -19.70 6.12
C ASN A 444 -4.35 -18.87 7.22
N VAL A 445 -4.80 -17.64 6.94
CA VAL A 445 -5.36 -16.69 7.91
C VAL A 445 -6.81 -16.33 7.58
N CYS A 446 -7.06 -15.86 6.35
CA CYS A 446 -8.38 -15.54 5.83
C CYS A 446 -8.45 -15.80 4.31
N PRO A 447 -8.67 -17.06 3.87
CA PRO A 447 -8.75 -17.38 2.44
C PRO A 447 -9.80 -16.58 1.67
N LYS A 448 -10.88 -16.15 2.34
CA LYS A 448 -11.99 -15.40 1.72
C LYS A 448 -11.69 -13.90 1.56
N CYS A 449 -10.79 -13.32 2.37
CA CYS A 449 -10.48 -11.88 2.36
C CYS A 449 -9.69 -11.46 1.11
N HIS A 450 -8.86 -12.38 0.58
CA HIS A 450 -8.10 -12.19 -0.64
C HIS A 450 -8.55 -13.16 -1.74
N ASN A 451 -9.86 -13.42 -1.82
CA ASN A 451 -10.44 -14.13 -2.96
C ASN A 451 -10.45 -13.22 -4.19
N VAL A 452 -9.30 -13.07 -4.84
CA VAL A 452 -9.11 -12.22 -6.01
C VAL A 452 -9.79 -12.87 -7.23
N PRO A 453 -10.58 -12.10 -8.01
CA PRO A 453 -11.10 -12.56 -9.30
C PRO A 453 -9.98 -13.09 -10.22
N MET A 454 -10.18 -14.26 -10.80
CA MET A 454 -9.21 -14.93 -11.68
C MET A 454 -7.81 -15.18 -11.06
N ALA A 455 -7.70 -15.33 -9.73
CA ALA A 455 -6.42 -15.51 -9.05
C ALA A 455 -5.62 -16.72 -9.58
N LYS A 456 -6.30 -17.85 -9.84
CA LYS A 456 -5.64 -19.09 -10.28
C LYS A 456 -5.09 -18.94 -11.68
N GLU A 457 -5.88 -18.37 -12.57
CA GLU A 457 -5.55 -18.06 -13.95
C GLU A 457 -4.42 -17.04 -14.01
N TRP A 458 -4.45 -16.02 -13.15
CA TRP A 458 -3.38 -15.03 -13.05
C TRP A 458 -2.04 -15.68 -12.69
N MET A 459 -2.04 -16.60 -11.71
CA MET A 459 -0.82 -17.28 -11.25
C MET A 459 -0.19 -18.18 -12.31
N THR A 460 -0.98 -18.76 -13.22
CA THR A 460 -0.47 -19.67 -14.26
C THR A 460 -0.38 -19.04 -15.65
N ALA A 461 -0.92 -17.83 -15.84
CA ALA A 461 -0.87 -17.13 -17.12
C ALA A 461 0.57 -16.94 -17.61
N LYS A 462 0.77 -17.11 -18.92
CA LYS A 462 2.05 -16.86 -19.58
C LYS A 462 2.52 -15.43 -19.30
N VAL A 463 3.73 -15.28 -18.77
CA VAL A 463 4.35 -13.97 -18.54
C VAL A 463 4.57 -13.28 -19.88
N LYS A 464 4.05 -12.05 -19.98
CA LYS A 464 4.24 -11.16 -21.14
C LYS A 464 5.16 -10.00 -20.75
N PRO A 465 5.95 -9.44 -21.67
CA PRO A 465 6.72 -8.23 -21.40
C PRO A 465 5.83 -7.03 -21.07
N GLY A 466 6.31 -6.18 -20.16
CA GLY A 466 5.65 -4.95 -19.72
C GLY A 466 4.43 -5.18 -18.84
N LEU A 467 3.55 -4.18 -18.74
CA LEU A 467 2.34 -4.24 -17.90
C LEU A 467 1.08 -4.10 -18.76
N SER A 468 0.09 -4.94 -18.50
CA SER A 468 -1.23 -4.88 -19.15
C SER A 468 -2.35 -5.25 -18.18
N VAL A 469 -3.57 -4.83 -18.49
CA VAL A 469 -4.75 -5.29 -17.75
C VAL A 469 -5.01 -6.75 -18.10
N PHE A 470 -4.95 -7.61 -17.09
CA PHE A 470 -5.25 -9.03 -17.18
C PHE A 470 -6.75 -9.29 -17.10
N HIS A 471 -7.43 -8.60 -16.18
CA HIS A 471 -8.87 -8.78 -15.96
C HIS A 471 -9.50 -7.52 -15.36
N ILE A 472 -10.69 -7.17 -15.82
CA ILE A 472 -11.51 -6.09 -15.24
C ILE A 472 -12.55 -6.74 -14.33
N ALA A 473 -12.42 -6.49 -13.04
CA ALA A 473 -13.30 -7.03 -12.02
C ALA A 473 -14.24 -5.97 -11.41
N LYS A 474 -15.29 -6.46 -10.76
CA LYS A 474 -16.13 -5.70 -9.82
C LYS A 474 -16.13 -6.42 -8.47
N ARG A 475 -16.22 -5.67 -7.38
CA ARG A 475 -16.38 -6.21 -6.02
C ARG A 475 -17.81 -6.70 -5.76
N LYS A 476 -18.25 -7.71 -6.52
CA LYS A 476 -19.58 -8.35 -6.43
C LYS A 476 -19.41 -9.81 -5.98
N PRO A 477 -20.46 -10.47 -5.44
CA PRO A 477 -20.40 -11.90 -5.15
C PRO A 477 -19.85 -12.72 -6.34
N PRO A 478 -18.92 -13.67 -6.10
CA PRO A 478 -18.43 -14.15 -4.80
C PRO A 478 -17.26 -13.34 -4.19
N HIS A 479 -16.84 -12.23 -4.81
CA HIS A 479 -15.68 -11.41 -4.43
C HIS A 479 -16.03 -10.15 -3.61
N HIS A 480 -17.25 -10.07 -3.08
CA HIS A 480 -17.73 -8.90 -2.33
C HIS A 480 -17.03 -8.66 -0.98
N LYS A 481 -16.15 -9.58 -0.54
CA LYS A 481 -15.27 -9.46 0.63
C LYS A 481 -13.81 -9.25 0.27
N TRP A 482 -13.48 -9.12 -1.01
CA TRP A 482 -12.11 -8.88 -1.43
C TRP A 482 -11.63 -7.52 -0.91
N GLU A 483 -10.46 -7.53 -0.27
CA GLU A 483 -9.72 -6.37 0.23
C GLU A 483 -8.42 -6.17 -0.58
N PRO A 484 -8.49 -5.54 -1.77
CA PRO A 484 -7.31 -5.23 -2.56
C PRO A 484 -6.47 -4.11 -1.96
N ILE A 485 -5.17 -4.15 -2.27
CA ILE A 485 -4.24 -3.01 -2.18
C ILE A 485 -3.97 -2.57 -3.61
N TYR A 486 -4.13 -1.28 -3.90
CA TYR A 486 -4.23 -0.79 -5.27
C TYR A 486 -3.56 0.55 -5.49
N VAL A 487 -3.09 0.77 -6.71
CA VAL A 487 -2.77 2.10 -7.23
C VAL A 487 -4.07 2.80 -7.62
N GLY A 488 -4.22 4.02 -7.13
CA GLY A 488 -5.36 4.89 -7.39
C GLY A 488 -4.92 6.35 -7.37
N THR A 489 -5.83 7.26 -7.07
CA THR A 489 -5.55 8.70 -7.00
C THR A 489 -6.00 9.28 -5.66
N ASN A 490 -5.66 10.54 -5.37
CA ASN A 490 -6.22 11.23 -4.21
C ASN A 490 -7.73 11.54 -4.30
N LYS A 491 -8.38 11.28 -5.44
CA LYS A 491 -9.85 11.38 -5.59
C LYS A 491 -10.59 10.16 -5.04
N ASP A 492 -9.90 9.04 -4.81
CA ASP A 492 -10.54 7.84 -4.28
C ASP A 492 -10.96 8.02 -2.80
N PRO A 493 -11.94 7.26 -2.29
CA PRO A 493 -12.40 7.41 -0.91
C PRO A 493 -11.26 7.27 0.11
N LEU A 494 -11.25 8.11 1.16
CA LEU A 494 -10.32 7.98 2.28
C LEU A 494 -10.71 6.81 3.20
N TYR A 495 -9.77 6.40 4.06
CA TYR A 495 -10.03 5.38 5.08
C TYR A 495 -10.77 5.98 6.28
N ASP A 496 -11.65 5.21 6.93
CA ASP A 496 -12.37 5.70 8.12
C ASP A 496 -11.45 5.77 9.34
N GLU A 497 -11.14 6.98 9.79
CA GLU A 497 -10.13 7.24 10.81
C GLU A 497 -10.52 6.82 12.22
N ARG A 498 -11.78 6.43 12.43
CA ARG A 498 -12.28 5.92 13.72
C ARG A 498 -11.83 4.48 13.99
N LEU A 499 -11.24 3.80 13.00
CA LEU A 499 -10.86 2.39 13.06
C LEU A 499 -9.39 2.19 13.40
N SER A 500 -9.11 1.23 14.27
CA SER A 500 -7.76 0.81 14.62
C SER A 500 -7.38 -0.51 13.94
N TRP A 501 -6.08 -0.78 13.88
CA TRP A 501 -5.55 -2.02 13.29
C TRP A 501 -5.89 -3.26 14.13
N GLU A 502 -5.91 -3.13 15.46
CA GLU A 502 -6.24 -4.23 16.36
C GLU A 502 -7.65 -4.75 16.10
N GLY A 503 -8.59 -3.84 15.77
CA GLY A 503 -9.98 -4.15 15.51
C GLY A 503 -10.29 -4.83 14.16
N LYS A 504 -9.31 -4.90 13.24
CA LYS A 504 -9.46 -5.48 11.88
C LYS A 504 -10.56 -4.81 11.04
N SER A 505 -10.78 -5.26 9.80
CA SER A 505 -11.79 -4.69 8.88
C SER A 505 -11.64 -3.18 8.66
N ASP A 506 -10.47 -2.63 8.94
CA ASP A 506 -10.11 -1.22 8.88
C ASP A 506 -10.06 -0.68 7.44
N LYS A 507 -9.96 -1.57 6.44
CA LYS A 507 -10.03 -1.26 5.00
C LYS A 507 -11.44 -1.48 4.43
N MET A 508 -12.30 -2.27 5.09
CA MET A 508 -13.57 -2.72 4.52
C MET A 508 -14.60 -1.61 4.34
N THR A 509 -14.54 -0.56 5.18
CA THR A 509 -15.38 0.63 5.03
C THR A 509 -15.07 1.35 3.72
N GLN A 510 -13.80 1.55 3.37
CA GLN A 510 -13.40 2.11 2.08
C GLN A 510 -13.87 1.21 0.91
N MET A 511 -13.73 -0.11 1.07
CA MET A 511 -14.16 -1.07 0.06
C MET A 511 -15.66 -1.06 -0.20
N TYR A 512 -16.47 -0.71 0.80
CA TYR A 512 -17.91 -0.49 0.62
C TYR A 512 -18.17 0.71 -0.30
N ILE A 513 -17.47 1.83 -0.08
CA ILE A 513 -17.64 3.05 -0.89
C ILE A 513 -17.28 2.75 -2.36
N LEU A 514 -16.15 2.10 -2.63
CA LEU A 514 -15.73 1.70 -3.97
C LEU A 514 -16.80 0.83 -4.67
N CYS A 515 -17.39 -0.12 -3.95
CA CYS A 515 -18.45 -0.97 -4.49
C CYS A 515 -19.73 -0.19 -4.82
N VAL A 516 -20.16 0.70 -3.93
CA VAL A 516 -21.38 1.51 -4.13
C VAL A 516 -21.19 2.52 -5.27
N ARG A 517 -19.97 3.05 -5.44
CA ARG A 517 -19.60 3.95 -6.54
C ARG A 517 -19.23 3.23 -7.84
N ASP A 518 -19.49 1.93 -7.94
CA ASP A 518 -19.28 1.09 -9.12
C ASP A 518 -17.85 1.06 -9.67
N TYR A 519 -16.85 1.11 -8.80
CA TYR A 519 -15.46 1.07 -9.25
C TYR A 519 -15.14 -0.19 -10.06
N GLU A 520 -14.35 -0.01 -11.12
CA GLU A 520 -13.68 -1.10 -11.83
C GLU A 520 -12.33 -1.41 -11.19
N PHE A 521 -12.03 -2.70 -11.04
CA PHE A 521 -10.76 -3.19 -10.49
C PHE A 521 -9.96 -3.80 -11.64
N HIS A 522 -9.00 -3.05 -12.17
CA HIS A 522 -8.19 -3.44 -13.32
C HIS A 522 -6.98 -4.25 -12.83
N ILE A 523 -7.17 -5.56 -12.69
CA ILE A 523 -6.11 -6.49 -12.24
C ILE A 523 -5.02 -6.54 -13.32
N LEU A 524 -3.79 -6.24 -12.93
CA LEU A 524 -2.65 -6.14 -13.85
C LEU A 524 -1.89 -7.46 -13.94
N ASP A 525 -1.39 -7.82 -15.12
CA ASP A 525 -0.78 -9.12 -15.39
C ASP A 525 0.53 -9.40 -14.65
N ASN A 526 1.37 -8.38 -14.42
CA ASN A 526 2.71 -8.53 -13.84
C ASN A 526 2.93 -7.76 -12.52
N ALA A 527 1.89 -7.11 -11.98
CA ALA A 527 1.98 -6.39 -10.72
C ALA A 527 1.65 -7.30 -9.52
N PHE A 528 2.57 -7.39 -8.57
CA PHE A 528 2.35 -8.14 -7.34
C PHE A 528 3.07 -7.53 -6.14
N LEU A 529 2.58 -7.87 -4.94
CA LEU A 529 3.17 -7.56 -3.65
C LEU A 529 3.62 -8.87 -2.98
N VAL A 530 4.72 -8.81 -2.24
CA VAL A 530 5.21 -9.90 -1.41
C VAL A 530 5.31 -9.45 0.03
N HIS A 531 4.68 -10.21 0.91
CA HIS A 531 4.75 -10.02 2.34
C HIS A 531 5.95 -10.75 2.95
N LYS A 532 6.74 -10.08 3.79
CA LYS A 532 7.90 -10.65 4.54
C LYS A 532 7.90 -10.12 5.99
N PRO A 533 8.33 -10.90 7.01
CA PRO A 533 8.86 -12.27 6.94
C PRO A 533 7.79 -13.34 7.10
N GLY A 534 7.92 -14.39 6.29
CA GLY A 534 7.25 -15.66 6.52
C GLY A 534 5.78 -15.74 6.09
N ILE A 535 5.30 -16.99 6.08
CA ILE A 535 3.89 -17.33 5.87
C ILE A 535 3.16 -17.15 7.19
N LYS A 536 2.19 -16.24 7.24
CA LYS A 536 1.42 -16.00 8.46
C LYS A 536 0.46 -17.16 8.71
N HIS A 537 0.36 -17.55 9.98
CA HIS A 537 -0.62 -18.52 10.47
C HIS A 537 -1.63 -17.83 11.38
N LEU A 538 -2.86 -18.34 11.39
CA LEU A 538 -3.89 -17.79 12.26
C LEU A 538 -3.51 -17.95 13.73
N TYR A 539 -3.24 -16.82 14.38
CA TYR A 539 -3.09 -16.74 15.83
C TYR A 539 -4.37 -16.20 16.45
N LYS A 540 -4.95 -16.94 17.41
CA LYS A 540 -6.11 -16.49 18.18
C LYS A 540 -5.62 -15.77 19.42
N ASP A 541 -6.11 -14.54 19.58
CA ASP A 541 -5.85 -13.72 20.76
C ASP A 541 -7.20 -13.27 21.34
N PRO A 542 -7.62 -13.85 22.48
CA PRO A 542 -8.88 -13.51 23.13
C PRO A 542 -9.01 -12.02 23.52
N PHE A 543 -7.90 -11.33 23.79
CA PHE A 543 -7.94 -9.90 24.09
C PHE A 543 -8.21 -9.09 22.83
N ARG A 544 -7.51 -9.42 21.74
CA ARG A 544 -7.78 -8.81 20.44
C ARG A 544 -9.21 -9.05 19.96
N GLU A 545 -9.75 -10.25 20.19
CA GLU A 545 -11.13 -10.59 19.81
C GLU A 545 -12.18 -9.66 20.43
N LYS A 546 -11.96 -9.17 21.66
CA LYS A 546 -12.84 -8.17 22.28
C LYS A 546 -12.81 -6.82 21.55
N ILE A 547 -11.62 -6.39 21.12
CA ILE A 547 -11.45 -5.15 20.35
C ILE A 547 -12.11 -5.29 18.98
N VAL A 548 -11.90 -6.42 18.30
CA VAL A 548 -12.55 -6.76 17.03
C VAL A 548 -14.07 -6.75 17.17
N ALA A 549 -14.63 -7.32 18.24
CA ALA A 549 -16.07 -7.30 18.48
C ALA A 549 -16.61 -5.88 18.69
N LYS A 550 -15.92 -5.04 19.48
CA LYS A 550 -16.29 -3.64 19.70
C LYS A 550 -16.24 -2.83 18.40
N GLN A 551 -15.17 -2.98 17.62
CA GLN A 551 -15.01 -2.29 16.33
C GLN A 551 -16.07 -2.74 15.32
N ASN A 552 -16.33 -4.04 15.18
CA ASN A 552 -17.39 -4.54 14.29
C ASN A 552 -18.78 -4.08 14.70
N SER A 553 -19.04 -3.96 16.01
CA SER A 553 -20.29 -3.36 16.51
C SER A 553 -20.40 -1.89 16.11
N ALA A 554 -19.34 -1.09 16.28
CA ALA A 554 -19.30 0.31 15.86
C ALA A 554 -19.48 0.46 14.34
N ILE A 555 -18.82 -0.39 13.55
CA ILE A 555 -19.00 -0.46 12.09
C ILE A 555 -20.47 -0.71 11.75
N LYS A 556 -21.10 -1.72 12.36
CA LYS A 556 -22.48 -2.11 12.04
C LYS A 556 -23.52 -1.07 12.48
N THR A 557 -23.32 -0.47 13.65
CA THR A 557 -24.33 0.37 14.32
C THR A 557 -24.18 1.86 14.05
N LYS A 558 -22.99 2.32 13.64
CA LYS A 558 -22.70 3.74 13.42
C LYS A 558 -22.20 3.99 11.99
N ILE A 559 -21.08 3.37 11.61
CA ILE A 559 -20.39 3.67 10.34
C ILE A 559 -21.23 3.24 9.12
N LEU A 560 -21.72 2.00 9.10
CA LEU A 560 -22.49 1.49 7.95
C LEU A 560 -23.78 2.29 7.72
N PRO A 561 -24.60 2.63 8.75
CA PRO A 561 -25.73 3.54 8.59
C PRO A 561 -25.35 4.91 8.00
N GLU A 562 -24.28 5.54 8.49
CA GLU A 562 -23.77 6.79 7.94
C GLU A 562 -23.38 6.62 6.47
N TYR A 563 -22.65 5.55 6.14
CA TYR A 563 -22.17 5.29 4.79
C TYR A 563 -23.30 5.01 3.81
N LYS A 564 -24.34 4.29 4.25
CA LYS A 564 -25.57 4.10 3.45
C LYS A 564 -26.24 5.43 3.12
N THR A 565 -26.20 6.38 4.05
CA THR A 565 -26.80 7.71 3.89
C THR A 565 -25.96 8.60 2.97
N ILE A 566 -24.64 8.64 3.18
CA ILE A 566 -23.72 9.53 2.46
C ILE A 566 -23.39 9.02 1.05
N PHE A 567 -23.15 7.71 0.92
CA PHE A 567 -22.65 7.12 -0.33
C PHE A 567 -23.70 6.33 -1.09
N GLY A 568 -24.81 5.96 -0.44
CA GLY A 568 -25.89 5.16 -1.01
C GLY A 568 -25.79 3.68 -0.70
N VAL A 569 -26.71 2.90 -1.26
CA VAL A 569 -26.85 1.46 -1.00
C VAL A 569 -26.85 0.67 -2.30
N ARG A 570 -26.17 -0.47 -2.33
CA ARG A 570 -26.31 -1.50 -3.37
C ARG A 570 -26.36 -2.87 -2.74
N LYS A 571 -27.29 -3.72 -3.20
CA LYS A 571 -27.58 -5.04 -2.61
C LYS A 571 -26.34 -5.94 -2.46
N SER A 572 -25.38 -5.85 -3.39
CA SER A 572 -24.17 -6.67 -3.41
C SER A 572 -23.00 -6.11 -2.60
N CYS A 573 -23.09 -4.87 -2.11
CA CYS A 573 -21.99 -4.19 -1.43
C CYS A 573 -22.07 -4.38 0.08
N ILE A 574 -21.00 -4.90 0.68
CA ILE A 574 -20.91 -5.13 2.11
C ILE A 574 -19.57 -4.67 2.68
N ILE A 575 -19.56 -4.51 4.00
CA ILE A 575 -18.38 -4.38 4.84
C ILE A 575 -18.05 -5.76 5.43
#